data_AF-A0A8F4J5N3-F1
#
_entry.id   AF-A0A8F4J5N3-F1
#
_cell.length_a   1.000
_cell.length_b   1.000
_cell.length_c   1.000
_cell.angle_alpha   90.00
_cell.angle_beta   90.00
_cell.angle_gamma   90.00
#
_symmetry.space_group_name_H-M   'P 1'
#
loop_
_entity.id
_entity.type
_entity.pdbx_description
1 polymer ?
#
loop_
_entity_poly.entity_id
_entity_poly.type
_entity_poly.pdbx_seq_one_letter_code
_entity_poly.pdbx_strand_id
1 'polypeptide(L)'
;MPVSAAGDGAGRAWLSLHVLDVTVGLPAAGVAVTLRRLDADGGGEQLASVTTNADGRTDAPLLEGDALAPGTYELAFALGDHFAASTGSGDRYLDVVPVRFGIGTDPGHVHVALLATPWSYTTYRGS
;
A
#
# COMPACT_ATOMS: atom_id res chain seq x y z
N MET A 1 25.30 29.12 -22.04
CA MET A 1 26.01 27.88 -21.69
C MET A 1 25.00 26.93 -21.06
N PRO A 2 24.51 25.87 -21.74
CA PRO A 2 23.71 24.87 -21.05
C PRO A 2 24.67 23.87 -20.41
N VAL A 3 24.66 23.76 -19.08
CA VAL A 3 25.14 22.54 -18.43
C VAL A 3 24.01 21.54 -18.52
N SER A 4 24.19 20.59 -19.43
CA SER A 4 23.57 19.28 -19.35
C SER A 4 24.09 18.58 -18.11
N ALA A 5 23.20 18.01 -17.30
CA ALA A 5 23.54 16.94 -16.38
C ALA A 5 22.74 15.72 -16.82
N ALA A 6 23.44 14.79 -17.47
CA ALA A 6 23.05 13.40 -17.56
C ALA A 6 23.70 12.65 -16.38
N GLY A 7 22.94 11.75 -15.77
CA GLY A 7 23.37 10.75 -14.77
C GLY A 7 22.27 10.53 -13.73
N ASP A 8 21.78 9.33 -13.41
CA ASP A 8 22.20 7.96 -13.73
C ASP A 8 20.98 7.03 -13.74
N GLY A 9 21.05 5.96 -14.53
CA GLY A 9 19.97 4.99 -14.79
C GLY A 9 19.66 4.04 -13.63
N ALA A 10 19.38 4.56 -12.44
CA ALA A 10 18.63 3.84 -11.41
C ALA A 10 17.15 4.22 -11.56
N GLY A 11 16.29 3.24 -11.85
CA GLY A 11 14.84 3.49 -11.90
C GLY A 11 14.39 4.16 -10.61
N ARG A 12 13.71 5.32 -10.72
CA ARG A 12 13.30 6.13 -9.57
C ARG A 12 12.59 5.25 -8.54
N ALA A 13 13.04 5.26 -7.29
CA ALA A 13 12.44 4.46 -6.23
C ALA A 13 10.99 4.86 -5.99
N TRP A 14 10.09 3.90 -5.78
CA TRP A 14 8.66 4.19 -5.61
C TRP A 14 7.91 3.08 -4.87
N LEU A 15 6.87 3.49 -4.14
CA LEU A 15 5.98 2.61 -3.39
C LEU A 15 4.61 2.54 -4.07
N SER A 16 4.10 1.35 -4.26
CA SER A 16 2.76 1.11 -4.80
C SER A 16 2.07 -0.03 -4.09
N LEU A 17 0.76 -0.12 -4.27
CA LEU A 17 -0.06 -1.22 -3.76
C LEU A 17 -0.96 -1.80 -4.85
N HIS A 18 -1.47 -2.99 -4.60
CA HIS A 18 -2.57 -3.57 -5.36
C HIS A 18 -3.39 -4.46 -4.43
N VAL A 19 -4.70 -4.24 -4.39
CA VAL A 19 -5.63 -4.99 -3.56
C VAL A 19 -6.56 -5.81 -4.45
N LEU A 20 -6.63 -7.11 -4.18
CA LEU A 20 -7.50 -8.06 -4.86
C LEU A 20 -8.52 -8.64 -3.89
N ASP A 21 -9.78 -8.59 -4.28
CA ASP A 21 -10.86 -9.32 -3.65
C ASP A 21 -10.93 -10.72 -4.27
N VAL A 22 -10.42 -11.71 -3.54
CA VAL A 22 -10.36 -13.09 -4.04
C VAL A 22 -11.69 -13.83 -3.89
N THR A 23 -12.69 -13.24 -3.23
CA THR A 23 -14.03 -13.84 -3.14
C THR A 23 -14.76 -13.80 -4.48
N VAL A 24 -14.52 -12.73 -5.24
CA VAL A 24 -15.09 -12.51 -6.58
C VAL A 24 -14.06 -12.54 -7.69
N GLY A 25 -12.76 -12.64 -7.35
CA GLY A 25 -11.67 -12.71 -8.31
C GLY A 25 -11.43 -11.40 -9.06
N LEU A 26 -11.69 -10.25 -8.42
CA LEU A 26 -11.60 -8.92 -9.01
C LEU A 26 -10.74 -7.97 -8.16
N PRO A 27 -10.22 -6.88 -8.73
CA PRO A 27 -9.58 -5.84 -7.94
C PRO A 27 -10.54 -5.24 -6.91
N ALA A 28 -10.05 -4.98 -5.70
CA ALA A 28 -10.82 -4.37 -4.63
C ALA A 28 -10.80 -2.85 -4.79
N ALA A 29 -11.79 -2.31 -5.50
CA ALA A 29 -11.97 -0.88 -5.70
C ALA A 29 -12.63 -0.22 -4.48
N GLY A 30 -12.29 1.04 -4.21
CA GLY A 30 -12.93 1.80 -3.13
C GLY A 30 -12.39 1.53 -1.72
N VAL A 31 -11.31 0.75 -1.58
CA VAL A 31 -10.69 0.47 -0.29
C VAL A 31 -9.92 1.71 0.17
N ALA A 32 -10.29 2.25 1.33
CA ALA A 32 -9.51 3.32 1.96
C ALA A 32 -8.21 2.76 2.54
N VAL A 33 -7.09 3.46 2.27
CA VAL A 33 -5.76 3.05 2.72
C VAL A 33 -5.02 4.26 3.30
N THR A 34 -4.41 4.06 4.47
CA THR A 34 -3.54 5.05 5.10
C THR A 34 -2.10 4.54 5.11
N LEU A 35 -1.15 5.39 4.70
CA LEU A 35 0.28 5.12 4.79
C LEU A 35 0.88 5.91 5.95
N ARG A 36 1.61 5.21 6.81
CA ARG A 36 2.40 5.79 7.90
C ARG A 36 3.86 5.38 7.81
N ARG A 37 4.75 6.28 8.20
CA ARG A 37 6.13 5.93 8.59
C ARG A 37 6.16 5.81 10.11
N LEU A 38 6.65 4.70 10.61
CA LEU A 38 6.64 4.39 12.03
C LEU A 38 7.95 4.80 12.71
N ASP A 39 7.80 5.32 13.93
CA ASP A 39 8.91 5.59 14.84
C ASP A 39 9.26 4.34 15.67
N ALA A 40 10.38 4.38 16.38
CA ALA A 40 10.85 3.25 17.21
C ALA A 40 9.83 2.82 18.28
N ASP A 41 9.05 3.77 18.81
CA ASP A 41 8.06 3.52 19.87
C ASP A 41 6.69 3.06 19.33
N GLY A 42 6.58 2.77 18.02
CA GLY A 42 5.34 2.35 17.38
C GLY A 42 4.36 3.51 17.08
N GLY A 43 4.74 4.74 17.41
CA GLY A 43 4.13 5.96 16.87
C GLY A 43 4.41 6.12 15.37
N GLY A 44 4.14 7.30 14.82
CA GLY A 44 4.52 7.58 13.44
C GLY A 44 3.76 8.72 12.79
N GLU A 45 4.31 9.19 11.68
CA GLU A 45 3.73 10.22 10.82
C GLU A 45 2.86 9.59 9.74
N GLN A 46 1.67 10.13 9.52
CA GLN A 46 0.86 9.79 8.36
C GLN A 46 1.39 10.53 7.13
N LEU A 47 1.78 9.78 6.10
CA LEU A 47 2.34 10.33 4.87
C LEU A 47 1.29 10.46 3.77
N ALA A 48 0.32 9.54 3.71
CA ALA A 48 -0.74 9.57 2.71
C ALA A 48 -2.05 8.94 3.22
N SER A 49 -3.15 9.36 2.62
CA SER A 49 -4.47 8.72 2.73
C SER A 49 -5.07 8.67 1.32
N VAL A 50 -5.42 7.48 0.85
CA VAL A 50 -5.83 7.21 -0.53
C VAL A 50 -7.00 6.25 -0.58
N THR A 51 -7.62 6.13 -1.75
CA THR A 51 -8.65 5.14 -2.04
C THR A 51 -8.26 4.37 -3.28
N THR A 52 -8.42 3.04 -3.28
CA THR A 52 -8.11 2.23 -4.46
C THR A 52 -9.07 2.54 -5.62
N ASN A 53 -8.51 2.62 -6.83
CA ASN A 53 -9.24 2.81 -8.08
C ASN A 53 -9.90 1.51 -8.55
N ALA A 54 -10.52 1.53 -9.74
CA ALA A 54 -11.21 0.38 -10.32
C ALA A 54 -10.31 -0.85 -10.57
N ASP A 55 -8.98 -0.66 -10.62
CA ASP A 55 -7.99 -1.73 -10.74
C ASP A 55 -7.37 -2.11 -9.38
N GLY A 56 -7.98 -1.70 -8.25
CA GLY A 56 -7.48 -2.03 -6.91
C GLY A 56 -6.14 -1.37 -6.56
N ARG A 57 -5.72 -0.36 -7.31
CA ARG A 57 -4.44 0.36 -7.20
C ARG A 57 -4.67 1.82 -6.83
N THR A 58 -3.61 2.61 -6.75
CA THR A 58 -3.69 4.08 -6.79
C THR A 58 -3.29 4.60 -8.16
N ASP A 59 -3.84 5.76 -8.58
CA ASP A 59 -3.52 6.35 -9.89
C ASP A 59 -2.09 6.88 -9.99
N ALA A 60 -1.49 7.18 -8.84
CA ALA A 60 -0.09 7.54 -8.70
C ALA A 60 0.57 6.71 -7.59
N PRO A 61 1.89 6.55 -7.60
CA PRO A 61 2.62 5.94 -6.49
C PRO A 61 2.34 6.65 -5.16
N LEU A 62 2.40 5.88 -4.08
CA LEU A 62 2.18 6.39 -2.72
C LEU A 62 3.32 7.30 -2.26
N LEU A 63 4.55 6.98 -2.67
CA LEU A 63 5.78 7.72 -2.42
C LEU A 63 6.72 7.49 -3.60
N GLU A 64 7.57 8.48 -3.91
CA GLU A 64 8.56 8.40 -4.97
C GLU A 64 9.83 9.17 -4.60
N GLY A 65 10.98 8.73 -5.13
CA GLY A 65 12.28 9.37 -4.93
C GLY A 65 12.63 9.51 -3.46
N ASP A 66 13.09 10.70 -3.07
CA ASP A 66 13.60 10.99 -1.72
C ASP A 66 12.54 10.87 -0.62
N ALA A 67 11.25 10.92 -0.97
CA ALA A 67 10.16 10.70 -0.01
C ALA A 67 10.12 9.24 0.47
N LEU A 68 10.66 8.30 -0.31
CA LEU A 68 10.76 6.88 0.05
C LEU A 68 12.07 6.60 0.82
N ALA A 69 12.21 7.24 1.97
CA ALA A 69 13.38 7.08 2.82
C ALA A 69 13.43 5.69 3.51
N PRO A 70 14.60 5.19 3.90
CA PRO A 70 14.72 3.96 4.68
C PRO A 70 13.95 4.05 6.00
N GLY A 71 13.34 2.95 6.42
CA GLY A 71 12.61 2.89 7.68
C GLY A 71 11.49 1.86 7.68
N THR A 72 10.67 1.89 8.74
CA THR A 72 9.51 1.04 8.88
C THR A 72 8.25 1.80 8.48
N TYR A 73 7.42 1.17 7.68
CA TYR A 73 6.17 1.72 7.17
C TYR A 73 5.01 0.80 7.52
N GLU A 74 3.81 1.38 7.55
CA GLU A 74 2.55 0.66 7.72
C GLU A 74 1.54 1.15 6.68
N LEU A 75 0.91 0.20 5.99
CA LEU A 75 -0.30 0.43 5.22
C LEU A 75 -1.49 -0.14 6.00
N ALA A 76 -2.46 0.69 6.34
CA ALA A 76 -3.70 0.28 6.99
C ALA A 76 -4.83 0.25 5.97
N PHE A 77 -5.35 -0.94 5.67
CA PHE A 77 -6.40 -1.17 4.66
C PHE A 77 -7.76 -1.34 5.35
N ALA A 78 -8.75 -0.50 5.02
CA ALA A 78 -10.11 -0.57 5.56
C ALA A 78 -10.95 -1.63 4.82
N LEU A 79 -10.65 -2.91 5.06
CA LEU A 79 -11.32 -4.05 4.40
C LEU A 79 -12.74 -4.29 4.92
N GLY A 80 -13.02 -3.96 6.19
CA GLY A 80 -14.34 -4.14 6.79
C GLY A 80 -15.42 -3.33 6.08
N ASP A 81 -15.08 -2.12 5.63
CA ASP A 81 -15.99 -1.30 4.82
C ASP A 81 -16.18 -1.88 3.42
N HIS A 82 -15.11 -2.37 2.78
CA HIS A 82 -15.17 -3.02 1.46
C HIS A 82 -16.06 -4.26 1.47
N PHE A 83 -15.95 -5.10 2.50
CA PHE A 83 -16.70 -6.36 2.62
C PHE A 83 -18.04 -6.23 3.36
N ALA A 84 -18.42 -5.03 3.81
CA ALA A 84 -19.61 -4.85 4.66
C ALA A 84 -20.91 -5.40 4.04
N ALA A 85 -21.05 -5.30 2.71
CA ALA A 85 -22.23 -5.79 2.01
C ALA A 85 -22.21 -7.33 1.79
N SER A 86 -21.04 -7.97 1.80
CA SER A 86 -20.91 -9.40 1.48
C SER A 86 -20.92 -10.31 2.71
N THR A 87 -20.62 -9.80 3.91
CA THR A 87 -20.58 -10.64 5.12
C THR A 87 -21.94 -10.95 5.73
N GLY A 88 -23.00 -10.22 5.37
CA GLY A 88 -24.41 -10.49 5.72
C GLY A 88 -24.78 -10.42 7.21
N SER A 89 -23.85 -10.73 8.12
CA SER A 89 -23.99 -10.72 9.57
C SER A 89 -23.52 -9.42 10.22
N GLY A 90 -22.88 -8.52 9.46
CA GLY A 90 -22.21 -7.32 9.98
C GLY A 90 -20.90 -7.63 10.72
N ASP A 91 -20.48 -8.90 10.77
CA ASP A 91 -19.21 -9.29 11.36
C ASP A 91 -18.05 -8.83 10.47
N ARG A 92 -17.13 -8.07 11.05
CA ARG A 92 -15.95 -7.49 10.39
C ARG A 92 -14.69 -8.12 10.97
N TYR A 93 -14.54 -9.42 10.78
CA TYR A 93 -13.38 -10.16 11.29
C TYR A 93 -12.05 -9.53 10.85
N LEU A 94 -11.97 -9.12 9.58
CA LEU A 94 -10.93 -8.23 9.06
C LEU A 94 -11.53 -6.82 8.81
N ASP A 95 -11.46 -5.95 9.82
CA ASP A 95 -11.94 -4.57 9.71
C ASP A 95 -10.87 -3.63 9.12
N VAL A 96 -9.85 -3.29 9.90
CA VAL A 96 -8.67 -2.57 9.43
C VAL A 96 -7.46 -3.50 9.51
N VAL A 97 -6.84 -3.78 8.36
CA VAL A 97 -5.69 -4.68 8.28
C VAL A 97 -4.40 -3.86 8.13
N PRO A 98 -3.52 -3.84 9.15
CA PRO A 98 -2.20 -3.21 9.03
C PRO A 98 -1.19 -4.18 8.41
N VAL A 99 -0.49 -3.72 7.38
CA VAL A 99 0.69 -4.38 6.81
C VAL A 99 1.91 -3.54 7.14
N ARG A 100 2.77 -4.04 8.04
CA ARG A 100 4.04 -3.41 8.40
C ARG A 100 5.19 -3.99 7.59
N PHE A 101 6.04 -3.13 7.06
CA PHE A 101 7.19 -3.54 6.25
C PHE A 101 8.36 -2.57 6.39
N GLY A 102 9.57 -3.07 6.11
CA GLY A 102 10.80 -2.29 6.11
C GLY A 102 11.24 -1.91 4.70
N ILE A 103 11.80 -0.72 4.56
CA ILE A 103 12.42 -0.21 3.33
C ILE A 103 13.89 0.09 3.62
N GLY A 104 14.78 -0.39 2.74
CA GLY A 104 16.23 -0.16 2.81
C GLY A 104 16.69 1.07 2.00
N THR A 105 18.01 1.25 1.88
CA THR A 105 18.66 2.42 1.25
C THR A 105 18.55 2.50 -0.27
N ASP A 106 18.36 1.37 -0.94
CA ASP A 106 18.16 1.32 -2.40
C ASP A 106 16.97 0.40 -2.71
N PRO A 107 15.74 0.87 -2.45
CA PRO A 107 14.58 -0.02 -2.46
C PRO A 107 14.06 -0.31 -3.87
N GLY A 108 14.49 0.46 -4.88
CA GLY A 108 13.92 0.41 -6.22
C GLY A 108 12.39 0.53 -6.17
N HIS A 109 11.70 -0.40 -6.82
CA HIS A 109 10.25 -0.54 -6.69
C HIS A 109 9.89 -1.39 -5.46
N VAL A 110 9.02 -0.83 -4.63
CA VAL A 110 8.36 -1.54 -3.54
C VAL A 110 6.89 -1.69 -3.90
N HIS A 111 6.48 -2.90 -4.25
CA HIS A 111 5.07 -3.21 -4.51
C HIS A 111 4.50 -4.05 -3.36
N VAL A 112 3.46 -3.55 -2.70
CA VAL A 112 2.75 -4.28 -1.65
C VAL A 112 1.45 -4.83 -2.22
N ALA A 113 1.42 -6.12 -2.53
CA ALA A 113 0.22 -6.79 -3.01
C ALA A 113 -0.56 -7.38 -1.84
N LEU A 114 -1.88 -7.14 -1.79
CA LEU A 114 -2.81 -7.66 -0.79
C LEU A 114 -3.92 -8.45 -1.48
N LEU A 115 -4.06 -9.72 -1.13
CA LEU A 115 -5.18 -10.56 -1.56
C LEU A 115 -6.04 -10.82 -0.35
N ALA A 116 -7.33 -10.50 -0.42
CA ALA A 116 -8.21 -10.53 0.74
C ALA A 116 -9.56 -11.19 0.49
N THR A 117 -10.06 -11.83 1.53
CA THR A 117 -11.46 -12.19 1.77
C THR A 117 -11.93 -11.50 3.06
N PRO A 118 -13.21 -11.59 3.44
CA PRO A 118 -13.64 -11.10 4.76
C PRO A 118 -12.97 -11.79 5.96
N TRP A 119 -12.35 -12.96 5.77
CA TRP A 119 -11.84 -13.80 6.86
C TRP A 119 -10.34 -14.09 6.78
N SER A 120 -9.70 -13.77 5.67
CA SER A 120 -8.28 -14.03 5.45
C SER A 120 -7.66 -13.00 4.53
N TYR A 121 -6.36 -12.77 4.68
CA TYR A 121 -5.59 -12.02 3.71
C TYR A 121 -4.19 -12.61 3.57
N THR A 122 -3.57 -12.36 2.42
CA THR A 122 -2.16 -12.66 2.16
C THR A 122 -1.52 -11.40 1.60
N THR A 123 -0.30 -11.10 2.06
CA THR A 123 0.52 -10.01 1.50
C THR A 123 1.88 -10.53 1.08
N TYR A 124 2.46 -9.91 0.07
CA TYR A 124 3.84 -10.17 -0.34
C TYR A 124 4.45 -8.94 -1.02
N ARG A 125 5.79 -8.89 -1.09
CA ARG A 125 6.51 -7.89 -1.89
C ARG A 125 6.49 -8.32 -3.35
N GLY A 126 5.80 -7.58 -4.20
CA GLY A 126 5.84 -7.76 -5.65
C GLY A 126 7.11 -7.17 -6.29
N SER A 127 7.35 -7.56 -7.54
CA SER A 127 8.42 -7.07 -8.41
C SER A 127 8.01 -5.88 -9.24
#